data_AF-A0A9P5SNK6-F1
#
_entry.id   AF-A0A9P5SNK6-F1
#
_cell.length_a   1.000
_cell.length_b   1.000
_cell.length_c   1.000
_cell.angle_alpha   90.00
_cell.angle_beta   90.00
_cell.angle_gamma   90.00
#
_symmetry.space_group_name_H-M   'P 1'
#
loop_
_entity.id
_entity.type
_entity.pdbx_description
1 polymer ?
#
loop_
_entity_poly.entity_id
_entity_poly.type
_entity_poly.pdbx_seq_one_letter_code
_entity_poly.pdbx_strand_id
1 'polypeptide(L)'
;MRSLIEAFNKTKQAMVSDDIIMTKEELRQSWDEFELNHFDQIMDYTHCLSIYFEQLPRAETTFIALMIMSCHTLAIDKYLSVGAPLDKIDAKYFGMLSRCFSDVEMEYYHHLYNLWIPNCHEGRVLKQSMPSIPITRQFMWADWRNVNVGMSSLAKLVLMLNYPDEDLDIALVSSTLVYTSIQCGLLNDVGSVIKDKGSTEVNYYIEVAPEKSESQANIYKASIKHIAALDIPSNIKLVLKSALDGSYLLYGLSKRYFGKSEPNW
;
A
#
# COMPACT_ATOMS: atom_id res chain seq x y z
N MET A 1 -2.82 8.62 -18.85
CA MET A 1 -4.00 8.75 -17.96
C MET A 1 -5.22 8.05 -18.55
N ARG A 2 -5.68 8.39 -19.77
CA ARG A 2 -6.76 7.63 -20.44
C ARG A 2 -6.49 6.13 -20.52
N SER A 3 -5.30 5.72 -20.93
CA SER A 3 -4.88 4.31 -20.96
C SER A 3 -4.83 3.60 -19.61
N LEU A 4 -4.58 4.33 -18.51
CA LEU A 4 -4.54 3.77 -17.15
C LEU A 4 -5.96 3.55 -16.60
N ILE A 5 -6.88 4.48 -16.89
CA ILE A 5 -8.29 4.35 -16.51
C ILE A 5 -8.95 3.21 -17.30
N GLU A 6 -8.62 3.08 -18.59
CA GLU A 6 -9.06 1.94 -19.41
C GLU A 6 -8.53 0.61 -18.87
N ALA A 7 -7.24 0.54 -18.52
CA ALA A 7 -6.65 -0.63 -17.87
C ALA A 7 -7.35 -0.96 -16.54
N PHE A 8 -7.55 0.05 -15.67
CA PHE A 8 -8.28 -0.12 -14.42
C PHE A 8 -9.68 -0.70 -14.61
N ASN A 9 -10.47 -0.14 -15.54
CA ASN A 9 -11.82 -0.63 -15.82
C ASN A 9 -11.80 -2.06 -16.37
N LYS A 10 -10.81 -2.41 -17.19
CA LYS A 10 -10.63 -3.77 -17.69
C LYS A 10 -10.26 -4.73 -16.57
N THR A 11 -9.31 -4.40 -15.70
CA THR A 11 -8.91 -5.26 -14.58
C THR A 11 -10.06 -5.48 -13.61
N LYS A 12 -10.86 -4.45 -13.31
CA LYS A 12 -12.07 -4.57 -12.47
C LYS A 12 -13.09 -5.55 -13.05
N GLN A 13 -13.16 -5.68 -14.38
CA GLN A 13 -14.02 -6.64 -15.07
C GLN A 13 -13.41 -8.04 -15.19
N ALA A 14 -12.08 -8.15 -15.27
CA ALA A 14 -11.38 -9.42 -15.42
C ALA A 14 -11.28 -10.22 -14.11
N MET A 15 -11.31 -9.55 -12.95
CA MET A 15 -11.16 -10.16 -11.62
C MET A 15 -12.53 -10.59 -11.05
N VAL A 16 -13.17 -11.56 -11.69
CA VAL A 16 -14.53 -12.06 -11.36
C VAL A 16 -14.60 -13.58 -11.21
N SER A 17 -13.51 -14.24 -10.83
CA SER A 17 -13.56 -15.68 -10.53
C SER A 17 -14.35 -15.98 -9.27
N ASP A 18 -14.85 -17.22 -9.17
CA ASP A 18 -15.63 -17.69 -8.02
C ASP A 18 -14.86 -17.53 -6.70
N ASP A 19 -13.55 -17.81 -6.69
CA ASP A 19 -12.71 -17.67 -5.50
C ASP A 19 -12.57 -16.21 -5.04
N ILE A 20 -12.47 -15.26 -5.98
CA ILE A 20 -12.46 -13.83 -5.68
C ILE A 20 -13.81 -13.39 -5.12
N ILE A 21 -14.92 -13.83 -5.73
CA ILE A 21 -16.28 -13.50 -5.29
C ILE A 21 -16.53 -14.05 -3.88
N MET A 22 -16.20 -15.31 -3.64
CA MET A 22 -16.34 -15.97 -2.34
C MET A 22 -15.50 -15.29 -1.27
N THR A 23 -14.23 -14.98 -1.57
CA THR A 23 -13.36 -14.29 -0.61
C THR A 23 -13.88 -12.88 -0.29
N LYS A 24 -14.35 -12.15 -1.29
CA LYS A 24 -14.94 -10.82 -1.08
C LYS A 24 -16.16 -10.86 -0.17
N GLU A 25 -17.00 -11.87 -0.31
CA GLU A 25 -18.17 -12.08 0.55
C GLU A 25 -17.75 -12.46 1.99
N GLU A 26 -16.80 -13.38 2.16
CA GLU A 26 -16.26 -13.76 3.47
C GLU A 26 -15.63 -12.55 4.20
N LEU A 27 -14.90 -11.71 3.46
CA LEU A 27 -14.33 -10.47 3.96
C LEU A 27 -15.40 -9.46 4.36
N ARG A 28 -16.46 -9.30 3.56
CA ARG A 28 -17.58 -8.40 3.89
C ARG A 28 -18.29 -8.83 5.17
N GLN A 29 -18.61 -10.11 5.30
CA GLN A 29 -19.24 -10.65 6.50
C GLN A 29 -18.37 -10.43 7.75
N SER A 30 -17.06 -10.65 7.63
CA SER A 30 -16.12 -10.39 8.72
C SER A 30 -16.06 -8.89 9.05
N TRP A 31 -16.08 -8.02 8.04
CA TRP A 31 -16.10 -6.57 8.21
C TRP A 31 -17.33 -6.10 8.99
N ASP A 32 -18.50 -6.62 8.61
CA ASP A 32 -19.77 -6.33 9.25
C ASP A 32 -19.82 -6.89 10.69
N GLU A 33 -19.27 -8.09 10.93
CA GLU A 33 -19.13 -8.69 12.27
C GLU A 33 -18.31 -7.81 13.21
N PHE A 34 -17.27 -7.16 12.69
CA PHE A 34 -16.44 -6.21 13.44
C PHE A 34 -17.04 -4.80 13.55
N GLU A 35 -18.26 -4.60 13.06
CA GLU A 35 -18.98 -3.32 13.01
C GLU A 35 -18.21 -2.23 12.24
N LEU A 36 -17.44 -2.64 11.22
CA LEU A 36 -16.64 -1.75 10.39
C LEU A 36 -17.42 -1.27 9.15
N ASN A 37 -17.11 -0.08 8.65
CA ASN A 37 -17.79 0.54 7.50
C ASN A 37 -16.85 0.71 6.28
N HIS A 38 -17.38 1.27 5.18
CA HIS A 38 -16.62 1.61 3.96
C HIS A 38 -15.95 0.44 3.21
N PHE A 39 -16.43 -0.80 3.36
CA PHE A 39 -15.88 -1.98 2.69
C PHE A 39 -15.67 -1.80 1.17
N ASP A 40 -16.64 -1.21 0.47
CA ASP A 40 -16.54 -0.97 -0.98
C ASP A 40 -15.38 -0.05 -1.36
N GLN A 41 -15.03 0.92 -0.50
CA GLN A 41 -13.88 1.81 -0.75
C GLN A 41 -12.54 1.06 -0.59
N ILE A 42 -12.48 0.06 0.29
CA ILE A 42 -11.30 -0.81 0.48
C ILE A 42 -11.11 -1.71 -0.74
N MET A 43 -12.21 -2.19 -1.32
CA MET A 43 -12.15 -2.97 -2.56
C MET A 43 -11.71 -2.09 -3.74
N ASP A 44 -12.21 -0.86 -3.85
CA ASP A 44 -11.73 0.09 -4.87
C ASP A 44 -10.23 0.42 -4.68
N TYR A 45 -9.75 0.52 -3.43
CA TYR A 45 -8.32 0.64 -3.13
C TYR A 45 -7.52 -0.58 -3.62
N THR A 46 -8.01 -1.78 -3.31
CA THR A 46 -7.38 -3.04 -3.72
C THR A 46 -7.31 -3.16 -5.24
N HIS A 47 -8.39 -2.82 -5.95
CA HIS A 47 -8.41 -2.82 -7.41
C HIS A 47 -7.45 -1.79 -8.03
N CYS A 48 -7.27 -0.62 -7.42
CA CYS A 48 -6.28 0.34 -7.90
C CYS A 48 -4.87 -0.26 -7.86
N LEU A 49 -4.52 -0.97 -6.79
CA LEU A 49 -3.20 -1.59 -6.63
C LEU A 49 -2.98 -2.82 -7.53
N SER A 50 -4.06 -3.46 -8.01
CA SER A 50 -3.97 -4.73 -8.74
C SER A 50 -3.97 -4.62 -10.26
N ILE A 51 -3.97 -3.42 -10.84
CA ILE A 51 -4.24 -3.16 -12.27
C ILE A 51 -3.34 -3.97 -13.22
N TYR A 52 -2.15 -4.34 -12.76
CA TYR A 52 -1.16 -5.06 -13.56
C TYR A 52 -0.81 -6.44 -12.99
N PHE A 53 -1.50 -6.89 -11.94
CA PHE A 53 -1.28 -8.22 -11.36
C PHE A 53 -1.82 -9.33 -12.25
N GLU A 54 -2.72 -9.05 -13.21
CA GLU A 54 -3.22 -10.02 -14.19
C GLU A 54 -2.12 -10.70 -15.03
N GLN A 55 -0.96 -10.06 -15.12
CA GLN A 55 0.18 -10.56 -15.88
C GLN A 55 1.13 -11.44 -15.05
N LEU A 56 0.85 -11.61 -13.75
CA LEU A 56 1.70 -12.38 -12.84
C LEU A 56 1.32 -13.87 -12.84
N PRO A 57 2.27 -14.80 -12.65
CA PRO A 57 2.02 -16.25 -12.60
C PRO A 57 0.94 -16.70 -11.61
N ARG A 58 0.78 -16.00 -10.48
CA ARG A 58 -0.27 -16.24 -9.46
C ARG A 58 -1.16 -15.01 -9.28
N ALA A 59 -1.60 -14.41 -10.39
CA ALA A 59 -2.41 -13.19 -10.43
C ALA A 59 -3.60 -13.22 -9.46
N GLU A 60 -4.39 -14.29 -9.51
CA GLU A 60 -5.59 -14.44 -8.69
C GLU A 60 -5.26 -14.55 -7.19
N THR A 61 -4.35 -15.46 -6.83
CA THR A 61 -3.90 -15.62 -5.44
C THR A 61 -3.31 -14.31 -4.89
N THR A 62 -2.53 -13.59 -5.70
CA THR A 62 -1.95 -12.30 -5.33
C THR A 62 -3.04 -11.26 -5.10
N PHE A 63 -4.08 -11.24 -5.93
CA PHE A 63 -5.21 -10.33 -5.78
C PHE A 63 -6.03 -10.65 -4.51
N ILE A 64 -6.31 -11.92 -4.26
CA ILE A 64 -7.00 -12.38 -3.05
C ILE A 64 -6.21 -11.99 -1.79
N ALA A 65 -4.91 -12.27 -1.76
CA ALA A 65 -4.05 -11.88 -0.66
C ALA A 65 -4.07 -10.37 -0.41
N LEU A 66 -4.04 -9.55 -1.48
CA LEU A 66 -4.11 -8.09 -1.37
C LEU A 66 -5.45 -7.61 -0.78
N MET A 67 -6.58 -8.23 -1.16
CA MET A 67 -7.90 -7.93 -0.58
C MET A 67 -7.89 -8.20 0.93
N ILE A 68 -7.40 -9.38 1.33
CA ILE A 68 -7.36 -9.78 2.73
C ILE A 68 -6.44 -8.86 3.53
N MET A 69 -5.23 -8.56 3.03
CA MET A 69 -4.27 -7.65 3.69
C MET A 69 -4.81 -6.22 3.85
N SER A 70 -5.50 -5.70 2.84
CA SER A 70 -6.06 -4.34 2.88
C SER A 70 -7.17 -4.23 3.93
N CYS A 71 -8.05 -5.24 4.01
CA CYS A 71 -9.02 -5.35 5.09
C CYS A 71 -8.31 -5.47 6.44
N HIS A 72 -7.40 -6.43 6.59
CA HIS A 72 -6.71 -6.69 7.85
C HIS A 72 -6.11 -5.41 8.45
N THR A 73 -5.27 -4.71 7.67
CA THR A 73 -4.56 -3.50 8.09
C THR A 73 -5.51 -2.41 8.59
N LEU A 74 -6.64 -2.20 7.91
CA LEU A 74 -7.61 -1.16 8.28
C LEU A 74 -8.48 -1.54 9.49
N ALA A 75 -8.78 -2.82 9.68
CA ALA A 75 -9.50 -3.29 10.87
C ALA A 75 -8.66 -3.05 12.14
N ILE A 76 -7.36 -3.32 12.06
CA ILE A 76 -6.43 -3.10 13.17
C ILE A 76 -6.28 -1.63 13.50
N ASP A 77 -6.11 -0.77 12.49
CA ASP A 77 -5.97 0.68 12.69
C ASP A 77 -7.13 1.23 13.54
N LYS A 78 -8.36 0.79 13.22
CA LYS A 78 -9.55 1.11 14.01
C LYS A 78 -9.47 0.57 15.43
N TYR A 79 -9.17 -0.71 15.61
CA TYR A 79 -9.21 -1.36 16.92
C TYR A 79 -8.08 -0.91 17.86
N LEU A 80 -6.88 -0.63 17.33
CA LEU A 80 -5.79 -0.01 18.09
C LEU A 80 -6.16 1.39 18.57
N SER A 81 -6.84 2.20 17.74
CA SER A 81 -7.25 3.56 18.11
C SER A 81 -8.19 3.61 19.32
N VAL A 82 -8.96 2.54 19.55
CA VAL A 82 -9.88 2.40 20.69
C VAL A 82 -9.34 1.51 21.82
N GLY A 83 -8.09 1.05 21.71
CA GLY A 83 -7.43 0.22 22.73
C GLY A 83 -8.02 -1.19 22.89
N ALA A 84 -8.62 -1.74 21.83
CA ALA A 84 -9.22 -3.07 21.85
C ALA A 84 -8.18 -4.18 21.60
N PRO A 85 -8.34 -5.38 22.19
CA PRO A 85 -7.51 -6.55 21.87
C PRO A 85 -7.63 -6.96 20.40
N LEU A 86 -6.51 -7.28 19.76
CA LEU A 86 -6.45 -7.58 18.32
C LEU A 86 -6.55 -9.08 17.99
N ASP A 87 -6.39 -9.97 18.96
CA ASP A 87 -6.22 -11.42 18.75
C ASP A 87 -7.31 -12.04 17.85
N LYS A 88 -8.56 -11.56 17.96
CA LYS A 88 -9.68 -12.06 17.15
C LYS A 88 -9.61 -11.62 15.69
N ILE A 89 -9.15 -10.39 15.45
CA ILE A 89 -8.95 -9.84 14.10
C ILE A 89 -7.78 -10.59 13.46
N ASP A 90 -6.65 -10.64 14.15
CA ASP A 90 -5.44 -11.33 13.71
C ASP A 90 -5.74 -12.79 13.35
N ALA A 91 -6.35 -13.55 14.26
CA ALA A 91 -6.68 -14.96 14.01
C ALA A 91 -7.57 -15.15 12.77
N LYS A 92 -8.54 -14.25 12.55
CA LYS A 92 -9.46 -14.30 11.41
C LYS A 92 -8.72 -14.06 10.09
N TYR A 93 -7.97 -12.97 9.99
CA TYR A 93 -7.31 -12.59 8.74
C TYR A 93 -6.06 -13.43 8.44
N PHE A 94 -5.29 -13.82 9.46
CA PHE A 94 -4.19 -14.77 9.26
C PHE A 94 -4.69 -16.13 8.80
N GLY A 95 -5.82 -16.62 9.32
CA GLY A 95 -6.45 -17.86 8.86
C GLY A 95 -6.96 -17.80 7.42
N MET A 96 -7.31 -16.62 6.90
CA MET A 96 -7.62 -16.43 5.48
C MET A 96 -6.34 -16.39 4.63
N LEU A 97 -5.32 -15.64 5.06
CA LEU A 97 -4.05 -15.51 4.33
C LEU A 97 -3.28 -16.81 4.22
N SER A 98 -3.35 -17.70 5.21
CA SER A 98 -2.71 -19.02 5.17
C SER A 98 -3.27 -19.93 4.08
N ARG A 99 -4.39 -19.56 3.43
CA ARG A 99 -4.92 -20.24 2.24
C ARG A 99 -4.23 -19.76 0.96
N CYS A 100 -3.67 -18.56 0.97
CA CYS A 100 -3.01 -17.93 -0.17
C CYS A 100 -1.49 -18.16 -0.15
N PHE A 101 -0.91 -18.30 1.05
CA PHE A 101 0.53 -18.34 1.29
C PHE A 101 0.97 -19.72 1.80
N SER A 102 2.16 -20.13 1.37
CA SER A 102 2.93 -21.21 2.01
C SER A 102 3.39 -20.80 3.41
N ASP A 103 3.85 -21.77 4.21
CA ASP A 103 4.33 -21.52 5.57
C ASP A 103 5.45 -20.46 5.62
N VAL A 104 6.36 -20.48 4.65
CA VAL A 104 7.48 -19.51 4.54
C VAL A 104 6.96 -18.11 4.20
N GLU A 105 6.01 -18.01 3.27
CA GLU A 105 5.38 -16.73 2.90
C GLU A 105 4.57 -16.16 4.08
N MET A 106 3.89 -17.03 4.85
CA MET A 106 3.19 -16.63 6.08
C MET A 106 4.14 -16.16 7.17
N GLU A 107 5.25 -16.85 7.42
CA GLU A 107 6.26 -16.42 8.40
C GLU A 107 6.80 -15.03 8.05
N TYR A 108 7.11 -14.81 6.77
CA TYR A 108 7.55 -13.50 6.31
C TYR A 108 6.47 -12.43 6.43
N TYR A 109 5.21 -12.76 6.11
CA TYR A 109 4.09 -11.82 6.30
C TYR A 109 3.93 -11.44 7.78
N HIS A 110 3.99 -12.40 8.71
CA HIS A 110 3.96 -12.12 10.15
C HIS A 110 5.10 -11.19 10.59
N HIS A 111 6.32 -11.42 10.08
CA HIS A 111 7.45 -10.53 10.34
C HIS A 111 7.16 -9.09 9.89
N LEU A 112 6.70 -8.93 8.64
CA LEU A 112 6.36 -7.61 8.09
C LEU A 112 5.22 -6.93 8.86
N TYR A 113 4.20 -7.71 9.22
CA TYR A 113 3.05 -7.24 9.97
C TYR A 113 3.45 -6.65 11.33
N ASN A 114 4.31 -7.34 12.06
CA ASN A 114 4.83 -6.88 13.36
C ASN A 114 5.69 -5.62 13.27
N LEU A 115 6.28 -5.33 12.10
CA LEU A 115 6.97 -4.07 11.84
C LEU A 115 6.01 -2.97 11.42
N TRP A 116 5.07 -3.28 10.54
CA TRP A 116 4.22 -2.28 9.89
C TRP A 116 3.20 -1.68 10.85
N ILE A 117 2.47 -2.52 11.59
CA ILE A 117 1.36 -2.06 12.45
C ILE A 117 1.80 -1.02 13.48
N PRO A 118 2.87 -1.23 14.29
CA PRO A 118 3.31 -0.19 15.22
C PRO A 118 3.67 1.14 14.52
N ASN A 119 4.36 1.06 13.38
CA ASN A 119 4.80 2.24 12.63
C ASN A 119 3.65 3.05 12.01
N CYS A 120 2.51 2.42 11.72
CA CYS A 120 1.29 3.13 11.31
C CYS A 120 0.80 4.12 12.36
N HIS A 121 0.99 3.78 13.65
CA HIS A 121 0.48 4.59 14.77
C HIS A 121 1.50 5.56 15.35
N GLU A 122 2.78 5.44 14.98
CA GLU A 122 3.85 6.32 15.45
C GLU A 122 3.89 7.70 14.78
N GLY A 123 3.04 7.95 13.77
CA GLY A 123 3.04 9.21 13.01
C GLY A 123 2.96 10.46 13.90
N ARG A 124 2.17 10.43 14.98
CA ARG A 124 2.08 11.55 15.94
C ARG A 124 3.39 11.78 16.69
N VAL A 125 4.06 10.71 17.12
CA VAL A 125 5.34 10.77 17.83
C VAL A 125 6.42 11.29 16.90
N LEU A 126 6.43 10.80 15.66
CA LEU A 126 7.33 11.30 14.63
C LEU A 126 7.12 12.80 14.39
N LYS A 127 5.88 13.25 14.21
CA LYS A 127 5.55 14.66 13.98
C LYS A 127 6.12 15.58 15.06
N GLN A 128 6.03 15.16 16.33
CA GLN A 128 6.51 15.92 17.48
C GLN A 128 8.03 15.86 17.67
N SER A 129 8.68 14.83 17.12
CA SER A 129 10.13 14.59 17.26
C SER A 129 10.94 15.04 16.04
N MET A 130 10.31 15.58 15.00
CA MET A 130 11.00 16.02 13.78
C MET A 130 12.05 17.10 14.08
N PRO A 131 13.32 16.88 13.70
CA PRO A 131 14.40 17.79 13.99
C PRO A 131 14.31 19.06 13.12
N SER A 132 14.97 20.12 13.58
CA SER A 132 15.08 21.38 12.83
C SER A 132 15.96 21.26 11.58
N ILE A 133 16.93 20.32 11.59
CA ILE A 133 17.86 20.11 10.48
C ILE A 133 17.13 19.47 9.29
N PRO A 134 17.07 20.13 8.11
CA PRO A 134 16.24 19.67 6.98
C PRO A 134 16.60 18.27 6.48
N ILE A 135 17.89 17.97 6.34
CA ILE A 135 18.33 16.67 5.84
C ILE A 135 18.00 15.54 6.82
N THR A 136 18.18 15.76 8.12
CA THR A 136 17.82 14.77 9.15
C THR A 136 16.31 14.54 9.19
N ARG A 137 15.51 15.60 9.02
CA ARG A 137 14.05 15.49 8.92
C ARG A 137 13.61 14.67 7.71
N GLN A 138 14.26 14.88 6.56
CA GLN A 138 14.00 14.09 5.35
C GLN A 138 14.35 12.61 5.54
N PHE A 139 15.47 12.30 6.19
CA PHE A 139 15.83 10.92 6.52
C PHE A 139 14.81 10.28 7.45
N MET A 140 14.46 10.94 8.56
CA MET A 140 13.46 10.42 9.50
C MET A 140 12.09 10.21 8.85
N TRP A 141 11.67 11.13 8.00
CA TRP A 141 10.44 10.97 7.22
C TRP A 141 10.55 9.78 6.25
N ALA A 142 11.66 9.64 5.52
CA ALA A 142 11.82 8.58 4.53
C ALA A 142 11.86 7.18 5.16
N ASP A 143 12.56 7.04 6.29
CA ASP A 143 12.65 5.79 7.05
C ASP A 143 11.27 5.36 7.55
N TRP A 144 10.56 6.27 8.20
CA TRP A 144 9.21 6.01 8.66
C TRP A 144 8.25 5.75 7.49
N ARG A 145 8.28 6.60 6.45
CA ARG A 145 7.36 6.51 5.31
C ARG A 145 7.52 5.20 4.54
N ASN A 146 8.76 4.72 4.36
CA ASN A 146 9.02 3.44 3.70
C ASN A 146 8.30 2.27 4.41
N VAL A 147 8.25 2.30 5.74
CA VAL A 147 7.56 1.27 6.54
C VAL A 147 6.05 1.55 6.59
N ASN A 148 5.65 2.79 6.87
CA ASN A 148 4.26 3.22 7.07
C ASN A 148 3.38 3.04 5.83
N VAL A 149 3.90 3.32 4.63
CA VAL A 149 3.16 3.11 3.37
C VAL A 149 3.04 1.63 3.01
N GLY A 150 3.88 0.77 3.58
CA GLY A 150 3.82 -0.69 3.41
C GLY A 150 4.13 -1.19 1.98
N MET A 151 4.38 -0.30 1.01
CA MET A 151 4.51 -0.68 -0.40
C MET A 151 5.79 -1.46 -0.71
N SER A 152 6.90 -1.20 -0.01
CA SER A 152 8.12 -2.00 -0.17
C SER A 152 7.89 -3.44 0.31
N SER A 153 7.24 -3.60 1.46
CA SER A 153 6.86 -4.90 2.04
C SER A 153 5.88 -5.66 1.16
N LEU A 154 4.83 -5.00 0.67
CA LEU A 154 3.86 -5.58 -0.25
C LEU A 154 4.52 -6.02 -1.56
N ALA A 155 5.37 -5.18 -2.16
CA ALA A 155 6.05 -5.53 -3.40
C ALA A 155 7.02 -6.71 -3.21
N LYS A 156 7.71 -6.82 -2.07
CA LYS A 156 8.50 -8.01 -1.73
C LYS A 156 7.65 -9.28 -1.66
N LEU A 157 6.49 -9.19 -1.02
CA LEU A 157 5.57 -10.32 -0.92
C LEU A 157 5.05 -10.75 -2.30
N VAL A 158 4.67 -9.80 -3.16
CA VAL A 158 4.27 -10.08 -4.55
C VAL A 158 5.39 -10.77 -5.32
N LEU A 159 6.64 -10.35 -5.14
CA LEU A 159 7.80 -10.99 -5.76
C LEU A 159 8.01 -12.41 -5.25
N MET A 160 7.99 -12.63 -3.93
CA MET A 160 8.14 -13.96 -3.34
C MET A 160 7.06 -14.93 -3.82
N LEU A 161 5.81 -14.46 -3.91
CA LEU A 161 4.70 -15.29 -4.38
C LEU A 161 4.89 -15.74 -5.83
N ASN A 162 5.34 -14.83 -6.69
CA ASN A 162 5.30 -15.03 -8.15
C ASN A 162 6.63 -15.48 -8.76
N TYR A 163 7.74 -15.21 -8.08
CA TYR A 163 9.10 -15.43 -8.57
C TYR A 163 10.03 -15.99 -7.47
N PRO A 164 9.64 -17.09 -6.79
CA PRO A 164 10.40 -17.61 -5.64
C PRO A 164 11.80 -18.13 -6.01
N ASP A 165 11.99 -18.55 -7.26
CA ASP A 165 13.22 -19.19 -7.75
C ASP A 165 14.13 -18.24 -8.55
N GLU A 166 13.81 -16.94 -8.63
CA GLU A 166 14.63 -16.00 -9.37
C GLU A 166 15.91 -15.63 -8.60
N ASP A 167 17.05 -15.80 -9.26
CA ASP A 167 18.33 -15.30 -8.77
C ASP A 167 18.41 -13.78 -9.00
N LEU A 168 18.13 -13.03 -7.94
CA LEU A 168 18.05 -11.58 -7.96
C LEU A 168 19.24 -10.96 -7.24
N ASP A 169 19.75 -9.85 -7.78
CA ASP A 169 20.59 -8.95 -6.99
C ASP A 169 19.75 -8.34 -5.86
N ILE A 170 19.82 -8.96 -4.68
CA ILE A 170 19.02 -8.61 -3.51
C ILE A 170 19.25 -7.14 -3.11
N ALA A 171 20.47 -6.62 -3.27
CA ALA A 171 20.79 -5.25 -2.88
C ALA A 171 20.14 -4.24 -3.84
N LEU A 172 20.25 -4.47 -5.16
CA LEU A 172 19.64 -3.63 -6.18
C LEU A 172 18.11 -3.68 -6.14
N VAL A 173 17.53 -4.88 -6.00
CA VAL A 173 16.08 -5.06 -5.90
C VAL A 173 15.56 -4.40 -4.62
N SER A 174 16.22 -4.60 -3.48
CA SER A 174 15.82 -3.98 -2.21
C SER A 174 15.88 -2.45 -2.27
N SER A 175 16.95 -1.87 -2.83
CA SER A 175 17.07 -0.42 -2.94
C SER A 175 16.00 0.18 -3.86
N THR A 176 15.67 -0.52 -4.95
CA THR A 176 14.63 -0.09 -5.89
C THR A 176 13.22 -0.20 -5.29
N LEU A 177 12.96 -1.23 -4.48
CA LEU A 177 11.69 -1.37 -3.76
C LEU A 177 11.50 -0.26 -2.73
N VAL A 178 12.55 0.08 -1.98
CA VAL A 178 12.52 1.20 -1.02
C VAL A 178 12.30 2.52 -1.75
N TYR A 179 13.04 2.76 -2.85
CA TYR A 179 12.83 3.93 -3.70
C TYR A 179 11.37 4.03 -4.14
N THR A 180 10.82 2.96 -4.69
CA THR A 180 9.45 2.91 -5.19
C THR A 180 8.43 3.16 -4.07
N SER A 181 8.64 2.59 -2.88
CA SER A 181 7.80 2.83 -1.69
C SER A 181 7.80 4.30 -1.30
N ILE A 182 8.97 4.95 -1.28
CA ILE A 182 9.09 6.38 -0.99
C ILE A 182 8.37 7.22 -2.05
N GLN A 183 8.47 6.86 -3.33
CA GLN A 183 7.76 7.56 -4.40
C GLN A 183 6.23 7.40 -4.26
N CYS A 184 5.73 6.21 -3.90
CA CYS A 184 4.33 6.01 -3.56
C CYS A 184 3.90 6.87 -2.36
N GLY A 185 4.75 6.98 -1.33
CA GLY A 185 4.52 7.87 -0.20
C GLY A 185 4.47 9.36 -0.56
N LEU A 186 5.33 9.82 -1.48
CA LEU A 186 5.25 11.18 -2.00
C LEU A 186 3.96 11.42 -2.81
N LEU A 187 3.54 10.44 -3.62
CA LEU A 187 2.26 10.50 -4.34
C LEU A 187 1.07 10.61 -3.37
N ASN A 188 1.13 9.89 -2.24
CA ASN A 188 0.17 9.99 -1.15
C ASN A 188 0.18 11.41 -0.58
N ASP A 189 1.35 11.92 -0.19
CA ASP A 189 1.49 13.21 0.49
C ASP A 189 1.02 14.39 -0.37
N VAL A 190 1.27 14.37 -1.69
CA VAL A 190 0.70 15.37 -2.61
C VAL A 190 -0.82 15.26 -2.65
N GLY A 191 -1.35 14.03 -2.79
CA GLY A 191 -2.79 13.81 -2.88
C GLY A 191 -3.54 14.14 -1.59
N SER A 192 -2.92 13.92 -0.42
CA SER A 192 -3.52 14.14 0.89
C SER A 192 -3.25 15.50 1.50
N VAL A 193 -2.45 16.37 0.85
CA VAL A 193 -1.99 17.64 1.42
C VAL A 193 -3.13 18.52 1.94
N ILE A 194 -4.30 18.50 1.31
CA ILE A 194 -5.47 19.27 1.75
C ILE A 194 -6.11 18.63 3.00
N LYS A 195 -6.22 17.31 3.00
CA LYS A 195 -6.80 16.50 4.08
C LYS A 195 -5.93 16.50 5.34
N ASP A 196 -4.60 16.51 5.16
CA ASP A 196 -3.65 16.41 6.28
C ASP A 196 -3.36 17.76 6.94
N LYS A 197 -3.79 18.88 6.35
CA LYS A 197 -3.70 20.19 6.99
C LYS A 197 -4.53 20.22 8.26
N GLY A 198 -3.85 20.20 9.41
CA GLY A 198 -4.46 20.19 10.74
C GLY A 198 -4.73 18.79 11.30
N SER A 199 -4.27 17.72 10.64
CA SER A 199 -4.29 16.38 11.20
C SER A 199 -3.01 16.07 11.99
N THR A 200 -3.01 14.92 12.67
CA THR A 200 -1.82 14.36 13.33
C THR A 200 -0.87 13.63 12.37
N GLU A 201 -1.26 13.49 11.10
CA GLU A 201 -0.44 12.85 10.07
C GLU A 201 0.82 13.65 9.79
N VAL A 202 1.92 12.95 9.49
CA VAL A 202 3.13 13.57 8.94
C VAL A 202 3.01 13.54 7.42
N ASN A 203 3.26 14.66 6.76
CA ASN A 203 3.18 14.86 5.33
C ASN A 203 4.43 15.62 4.85
N TYR A 204 5.08 15.12 3.81
CA TYR A 204 6.32 15.71 3.30
C TYR A 204 6.17 17.20 2.95
N TYR A 205 5.06 17.59 2.32
CA TYR A 205 4.84 18.96 1.83
C TYR A 205 4.23 19.89 2.89
N ILE A 206 4.04 19.41 4.12
CA ILE A 206 3.59 20.24 5.25
C ILE A 206 4.72 20.38 6.28
N GLU A 207 5.31 19.27 6.72
CA GLU A 207 6.32 19.28 7.80
C GLU A 207 7.76 19.27 7.29
N VAL A 208 8.04 18.66 6.14
CA VAL A 208 9.42 18.36 5.73
C VAL A 208 9.99 19.40 4.78
N ALA A 209 9.26 19.71 3.71
CA ALA A 209 9.65 20.67 2.68
C ALA A 209 8.44 21.51 2.23
N PRO A 210 7.87 22.34 3.13
CA PRO A 210 6.67 23.13 2.85
C PRO A 210 6.84 24.18 1.73
N GLU A 211 8.08 24.56 1.43
CA GLU A 211 8.44 25.45 0.32
C GLU A 211 8.42 24.75 -1.05
N LYS A 212 8.46 23.41 -1.07
CA LYS A 212 8.40 22.64 -2.31
C LYS A 212 6.93 22.42 -2.69
N SER A 213 6.67 22.53 -3.99
CA SER A 213 5.42 22.07 -4.57
C SER A 213 5.74 21.16 -5.74
N GLU A 214 5.21 19.95 -5.71
CA GLU A 214 5.33 19.03 -6.83
C GLU A 214 3.96 18.41 -7.14
N SER A 215 3.74 18.10 -8.42
CA SER A 215 2.52 17.42 -8.83
C SER A 215 2.70 15.91 -8.81
N GLN A 216 1.66 15.16 -8.46
CA GLN A 216 1.67 13.70 -8.55
C GLN A 216 2.11 13.23 -9.93
N ALA A 217 1.70 13.94 -11.00
CA ALA A 217 2.05 13.59 -12.37
C ALA A 217 3.57 13.68 -12.65
N ASN A 218 4.26 14.65 -12.06
CA ASN A 218 5.72 14.80 -12.25
C ASN A 218 6.48 13.70 -11.51
N ILE A 219 6.12 13.45 -10.24
CA ILE A 219 6.70 12.39 -9.40
C ILE A 219 6.52 11.04 -10.09
N TYR A 220 5.29 10.73 -10.52
CA TYR A 220 4.96 9.51 -11.22
C TYR A 220 5.80 9.33 -12.50
N LYS A 221 5.85 10.34 -13.39
CA LYS A 221 6.61 10.26 -14.64
C LYS A 221 8.10 10.09 -14.41
N ALA A 222 8.67 10.82 -13.44
CA ALA A 222 10.08 10.71 -13.10
C ALA A 222 10.41 9.31 -12.56
N SER A 223 9.55 8.77 -11.69
CA SER A 223 9.70 7.44 -11.09
C SER A 223 9.63 6.32 -12.15
N ILE A 224 8.66 6.38 -13.05
CA ILE A 224 8.53 5.43 -14.15
C ILE A 224 9.75 5.48 -15.08
N LYS A 225 10.24 6.68 -15.42
CA LYS A 225 11.45 6.84 -16.23
C LYS A 225 12.68 6.25 -15.53
N HIS A 226 12.80 6.46 -14.22
CA HIS A 226 13.89 5.90 -13.42
C HIS A 226 13.86 4.36 -13.44
N ILE A 227 12.72 3.75 -13.10
CA ILE A 227 12.57 2.28 -13.08
C ILE A 227 12.83 1.65 -14.46
N ALA A 228 12.38 2.31 -15.53
CA ALA A 228 12.61 1.83 -16.89
C ALA A 228 14.11 1.72 -17.23
N ALA A 229 14.92 2.65 -16.70
CA ALA A 229 16.36 2.75 -16.95
C ALA A 229 17.21 1.82 -16.07
N LEU A 230 16.65 1.21 -15.01
CA LEU A 230 17.38 0.28 -14.14
C LEU A 230 17.73 -1.02 -14.87
N ASP A 231 18.86 -1.61 -14.54
CA ASP A 231 19.26 -2.93 -15.05
C ASP A 231 18.76 -4.03 -14.10
N ILE A 232 17.44 -4.25 -14.12
CA ILE A 232 16.75 -5.28 -13.32
C ILE A 232 15.80 -6.08 -14.21
N PRO A 233 15.44 -7.32 -13.83
CA PRO A 233 14.55 -8.16 -14.63
C PRO A 233 13.19 -7.49 -14.91
N SER A 234 12.60 -7.80 -16.07
CA SER A 234 11.41 -7.10 -16.60
C SER A 234 10.16 -7.33 -15.75
N ASN A 235 10.01 -8.51 -15.15
CA ASN A 235 8.98 -8.85 -14.19
C ASN A 235 9.08 -8.03 -12.89
N ILE A 236 10.30 -7.76 -12.40
CA ILE A 236 10.50 -6.86 -11.25
C ILE A 236 10.06 -5.44 -11.62
N LYS A 237 10.47 -4.94 -12.80
CA LYS A 237 10.00 -3.63 -13.30
C LYS A 237 8.49 -3.55 -13.38
N LEU A 238 7.83 -4.64 -13.80
CA LEU A 238 6.38 -4.71 -13.85
C LEU A 238 5.76 -4.53 -12.46
N VAL A 239 6.24 -5.24 -11.44
CA VAL A 239 5.73 -5.11 -10.05
C VAL A 239 5.92 -3.68 -9.52
N LEU A 240 7.11 -3.09 -9.72
CA LEU A 240 7.41 -1.73 -9.27
C LEU A 240 6.55 -0.68 -9.98
N LYS A 241 6.36 -0.83 -11.28
CA LYS A 241 5.45 0.00 -12.08
C LYS A 241 4.01 -0.15 -11.60
N SER A 242 3.57 -1.38 -11.31
CA SER A 242 2.22 -1.64 -10.81
C SER A 242 1.94 -0.89 -9.51
N ALA A 243 2.90 -0.90 -8.58
CA ALA A 243 2.82 -0.17 -7.33
C ALA A 243 2.65 1.35 -7.53
N LEU A 244 3.41 1.94 -8.46
CA LEU A 244 3.30 3.37 -8.80
C LEU A 244 2.01 3.71 -9.53
N ASP A 245 1.63 2.91 -10.52
CA ASP A 245 0.42 3.11 -11.32
C ASP A 245 -0.81 3.06 -10.41
N GLY A 246 -0.87 2.07 -9.53
CA GLY A 246 -1.95 1.93 -8.56
C GLY A 246 -1.98 3.04 -7.51
N SER A 247 -0.82 3.44 -6.97
CA SER A 247 -0.72 4.57 -6.03
C SER A 247 -1.15 5.89 -6.68
N TYR A 248 -0.69 6.15 -7.91
CA TYR A 248 -1.04 7.35 -8.67
C TYR A 248 -2.54 7.45 -8.93
N LEU A 249 -3.17 6.34 -9.34
CA LEU A 249 -4.62 6.30 -9.56
C LEU A 249 -5.39 6.44 -8.26
N LEU A 250 -4.99 5.73 -7.22
CA LEU A 250 -5.64 5.82 -5.92
C LEU A 250 -5.63 7.25 -5.39
N TYR A 251 -4.46 7.86 -5.26
CA TYR A 251 -4.32 9.17 -4.64
C TYR A 251 -4.76 10.30 -5.57
N GLY A 252 -4.79 10.05 -6.87
CA GLY A 252 -5.22 11.01 -7.90
C GLY A 252 -6.69 10.86 -8.32
N LEU A 253 -7.42 9.82 -7.91
CA LEU A 253 -8.83 9.62 -8.28
C LEU A 253 -9.75 9.26 -7.11
N SER A 254 -9.23 8.77 -5.97
CA SER A 254 -10.08 8.40 -4.85
C SER A 254 -10.70 9.62 -4.18
N LYS A 255 -12.03 9.59 -4.01
CA LYS A 255 -12.81 10.64 -3.36
C LYS A 255 -12.28 11.02 -1.97
N ARG A 256 -11.58 10.11 -1.28
CA ARG A 256 -10.93 10.35 0.01
C ARG A 256 -9.97 11.55 -0.02
N TYR A 257 -9.32 11.79 -1.16
CA TYR A 257 -8.26 12.80 -1.33
C TYR A 257 -8.76 14.12 -1.94
N PHE A 258 -9.98 14.15 -2.50
CA PHE A 258 -10.57 15.32 -3.18
C PHE A 258 -11.54 16.14 -2.34
N GLY A 259 -11.74 15.79 -1.07
CA GLY A 259 -12.63 16.53 -0.18
C GLY A 259 -12.24 16.41 1.28
N LYS A 260 -12.82 17.26 2.13
CA LYS A 260 -12.92 17.02 3.58
C LYS A 260 -13.74 15.74 3.76
N SER A 261 -13.12 14.58 3.62
CA SER A 261 -13.72 13.35 4.13
C SER A 261 -13.87 13.59 5.62
N GLU A 262 -15.11 13.78 6.08
CA GLU A 262 -15.35 13.83 7.52
C GLU A 262 -14.77 12.54 8.10
N PRO A 263 -13.98 12.63 9.18
CA PRO A 263 -13.33 11.49 9.76
C PRO A 263 -14.39 10.70 10.53
N ASN A 264 -15.08 9.80 9.85
CA ASN A 264 -15.76 8.68 10.48
C ASN A 264 -15.31 7.40 9.75
N TRP A 265 -14.05 7.05 10.03
CA TRP A 265 -13.62 5.66 10.15
C TRP A 265 -14.16 5.14 11.48
#